data_AF-A0A2K4X910-F1
#
_entry.id   AF-A0A2K4X910-F1
#
_cell.length_a   1.000
_cell.length_b   1.000
_cell.length_c   1.000
_cell.angle_alpha   90.00
_cell.angle_beta   90.00
_cell.angle_gamma   90.00
#
_symmetry.space_group_name_H-M   'P 1'
#
loop_
_entity.id
_entity.type
_entity.pdbx_description
1 polymer ?
#
loop_
_entity_poly.entity_id
_entity_poly.type
_entity_poly.pdbx_seq_one_letter_code
_entity_poly.pdbx_strand_id
1 'polypeptide(L)'
;MKSRILLTSMFSALVFVTLPAISANVVVQKLTFERAKQQVQAVGNTEAIHSVMLYPAVGDRVTAVHFKPGDKVKKGQTLLELDSRRQKAALDEAKIKLADTQRILERLQQSQAKGGCAKK
;
A
#
# COMPACT_ATOMS: atom_id res chain seq x y z
N MET A 1 69.33 89.24 -3.64
CA MET A 1 70.58 88.80 -2.97
C MET A 1 70.74 87.31 -3.31
N LYS A 2 71.41 87.00 -4.43
CA LYS A 2 72.65 86.17 -4.54
C LYS A 2 72.49 84.81 -3.82
N SER A 3 72.57 83.63 -4.43
CA SER A 3 73.55 83.10 -5.41
C SER A 3 73.09 81.65 -5.73
N ARG A 4 73.09 81.19 -6.98
CA ARG A 4 74.14 80.33 -7.60
C ARG A 4 74.25 78.90 -7.03
N ILE A 5 74.40 77.79 -7.76
CA ILE A 5 74.39 77.37 -9.18
C ILE A 5 74.92 75.90 -9.15
N LEU A 6 74.83 75.15 -10.27
CA LEU A 6 75.54 73.88 -10.62
C LEU A 6 74.92 72.56 -10.07
N LEU A 7 74.76 71.45 -10.80
CA LEU A 7 75.25 71.02 -12.13
C LEU A 7 74.70 69.59 -12.46
N THR A 8 74.53 69.26 -13.76
CA THR A 8 74.52 67.90 -14.40
C THR A 8 73.39 66.92 -14.04
N SER A 9 72.88 66.00 -14.87
CA SER A 9 73.19 65.44 -16.20
C SER A 9 71.92 64.67 -16.62
N MET A 10 71.29 64.97 -17.75
CA MET A 10 71.36 64.19 -18.99
C MET A 10 71.18 62.66 -18.84
N PHE A 11 70.26 62.13 -19.66
CA PHE A 11 70.22 60.77 -20.20
C PHE A 11 69.63 59.65 -19.33
N SER A 12 68.39 59.26 -19.63
CA SER A 12 68.15 58.00 -20.34
C SER A 12 66.66 57.69 -20.31
N ALA A 13 66.10 57.46 -21.49
CA ALA A 13 64.76 56.91 -21.64
C ALA A 13 64.74 55.48 -21.06
N LEU A 14 63.86 55.25 -20.08
CA LEU A 14 63.34 53.91 -19.84
C LEU A 14 61.82 53.99 -19.82
N VAL A 15 61.29 53.69 -21.00
CA VAL A 15 59.89 53.40 -21.26
C VAL A 15 59.50 52.23 -20.35
N PHE A 16 58.83 52.51 -19.23
CA PHE A 16 58.02 51.48 -18.57
C PHE A 16 56.71 51.41 -19.34
N VAL A 17 56.69 50.52 -20.32
CA VAL A 17 55.47 50.03 -20.97
C VAL A 17 54.59 49.47 -19.85
N THR A 18 53.55 50.20 -19.47
CA THR A 18 52.46 49.64 -18.68
C THR A 18 51.71 48.68 -19.61
N LEU A 19 51.82 47.38 -19.35
CA LEU A 19 50.97 46.39 -20.01
C LEU A 19 49.50 46.83 -19.83
N PRO A 20 48.68 46.89 -20.88
CA PRO A 20 47.26 47.12 -20.72
C PRO A 20 46.71 45.88 -20.01
N ALA A 21 46.36 46.01 -18.73
CA ALA A 21 45.45 45.07 -18.13
C ALA A 21 44.16 45.14 -18.95
N ILE A 22 43.83 44.06 -19.66
CA ILE A 22 42.55 43.94 -20.35
C ILE A 22 41.48 43.98 -19.26
N SER A 23 40.93 45.17 -19.03
CA SER A 23 39.83 45.40 -18.12
C SER A 23 38.57 44.88 -18.79
N ALA A 24 38.32 43.58 -18.61
CA ALA A 24 36.99 43.05 -18.83
C ALA A 24 36.12 43.62 -17.70
N ASN A 25 35.18 44.49 -18.06
CA ASN A 25 34.24 45.06 -17.12
C ASN A 25 33.29 43.94 -16.67
N VAL A 26 33.62 43.26 -15.57
CA VAL A 26 32.85 42.13 -15.05
C VAL A 26 32.02 42.58 -13.87
N VAL A 27 30.70 42.49 -14.04
CA VAL A 27 29.74 42.77 -12.98
C VAL A 27 29.71 41.55 -12.06
N VAL A 28 30.16 41.73 -10.82
CA VAL A 28 30.09 40.69 -9.77
C VAL A 28 29.00 41.04 -8.77
N GLN A 29 28.25 40.03 -8.32
CA GLN A 29 27.25 40.19 -7.26
C GLN A 29 27.51 39.17 -6.15
N LYS A 30 27.41 39.63 -4.90
CA LYS A 30 27.63 38.80 -3.71
C LYS A 30 26.47 37.81 -3.54
N LEU A 31 26.80 36.52 -3.47
CA LEU A 31 25.84 35.43 -3.23
C LEU A 31 25.15 35.64 -1.87
N THR A 32 23.81 35.70 -1.90
CA THR A 32 22.96 35.75 -0.70
C THR A 32 22.03 34.55 -0.73
N PHE A 33 22.05 33.74 0.34
CA PHE A 33 21.25 32.52 0.42
C PHE A 33 19.88 32.85 1.00
N GLU A 34 18.84 32.68 0.20
CA GLU A 34 17.45 32.73 0.66
C GLU A 34 16.86 31.33 0.74
N ARG A 35 15.96 31.11 1.71
CA ARG A 35 15.26 29.82 1.85
C ARG A 35 14.17 29.72 0.79
N ALA A 36 14.49 29.08 -0.33
CA ALA A 36 13.50 28.68 -1.32
C ALA A 36 12.71 27.45 -0.81
N LYS A 37 11.37 27.56 -0.76
CA LYS A 37 10.50 26.39 -0.57
C LYS A 37 10.03 25.93 -1.94
N GLN A 38 10.40 24.72 -2.32
CA GLN A 38 9.94 24.10 -3.55
C GLN A 38 8.77 23.16 -3.21
N GLN A 39 7.58 23.48 -3.69
CA GLN A 39 6.41 22.63 -3.53
C GLN A 39 6.25 21.76 -4.77
N VAL A 40 6.28 20.45 -4.58
CA VAL A 40 6.04 19.48 -5.65
C VAL A 40 4.60 19.01 -5.55
N GLN A 41 3.81 19.29 -6.58
CA GLN A 41 2.45 18.79 -6.70
C GLN A 41 2.49 17.46 -7.44
N ALA A 42 1.87 16.45 -6.85
CA ALA A 42 1.70 15.14 -7.46
C ALA A 42 0.21 14.78 -7.43
N VAL A 43 -0.27 14.20 -8.53
CA VAL A 43 -1.61 13.61 -8.61
C VAL A 43 -1.46 12.12 -8.36
N GLY A 44 -2.25 11.58 -7.43
CA GLY A 44 -2.31 10.16 -7.12
C GLY A 44 -3.72 9.63 -7.32
N ASN A 45 -3.83 8.35 -7.68
CA ASN A 45 -5.12 7.67 -7.74
C ASN A 45 -5.44 7.01 -6.39
N THR A 46 -6.71 6.89 -6.06
CA THR A 46 -7.18 6.16 -4.89
C THR A 46 -7.69 4.78 -5.29
N GLU A 47 -7.34 3.77 -4.52
CA GLU A 47 -7.82 2.40 -4.71
C GLU A 47 -8.53 1.89 -3.45
N ALA A 48 -9.42 0.91 -3.62
CA ALA A 48 -10.08 0.27 -2.50
C ALA A 48 -9.06 -0.55 -1.69
N ILE A 49 -9.01 -0.31 -0.39
CA ILE A 49 -8.14 -1.09 0.53
C ILE A 49 -8.54 -2.57 0.52
N HIS A 50 -9.84 -2.85 0.36
CA HIS A 50 -10.40 -4.19 0.30
C HIS A 50 -11.42 -4.29 -0.83
N SER A 51 -11.21 -5.24 -1.73
CA SER A 51 -12.13 -5.58 -2.80
C SER A 51 -12.25 -7.10 -2.87
N VAL A 52 -13.48 -7.62 -2.90
CA VAL A 52 -13.75 -9.06 -2.96
C VAL A 52 -14.84 -9.32 -3.99
N MET A 53 -14.62 -10.35 -4.83
CA MET A 53 -15.67 -10.92 -5.66
C MET A 53 -16.26 -12.11 -4.91
N LEU A 54 -17.58 -12.08 -4.71
CA LEU A 54 -18.29 -13.13 -4.00
C LEU A 54 -18.88 -14.13 -4.99
N TYR A 55 -18.70 -15.41 -4.69
CA TYR A 55 -19.29 -16.51 -5.44
C TYR A 55 -20.13 -17.37 -4.48
N PRO A 56 -21.27 -17.91 -4.92
CA PRO A 56 -22.02 -18.87 -4.13
C PRO A 56 -21.20 -20.15 -3.94
N ALA A 57 -21.25 -20.73 -2.73
CA ALA A 57 -20.52 -21.96 -2.43
C ALA A 57 -21.07 -23.20 -3.15
N VAL A 58 -22.34 -23.13 -3.57
CA VAL A 58 -23.04 -24.19 -4.30
C VAL A 58 -23.81 -23.59 -5.47
N GLY A 59 -23.87 -24.33 -6.58
CA GLY A 59 -24.69 -23.97 -7.72
C GLY A 59 -26.14 -24.39 -7.48
N ASP A 60 -27.01 -23.44 -7.16
CA ASP A 60 -28.45 -23.67 -7.06
C ASP A 60 -29.22 -22.41 -7.53
N ARG A 61 -30.54 -22.52 -7.62
CA ARG A 61 -31.41 -21.43 -8.03
C ARG A 61 -31.45 -20.33 -6.97
N VAL A 62 -31.26 -19.08 -7.39
CA VAL A 62 -31.43 -17.89 -6.54
C VAL A 62 -32.91 -17.71 -6.21
N THR A 63 -33.24 -17.63 -4.92
CA THR A 63 -34.61 -17.39 -4.42
C THR A 63 -34.84 -15.94 -4.06
N ALA A 64 -33.82 -15.25 -3.54
CA ALA A 64 -33.92 -13.83 -3.16
C ALA A 64 -32.57 -13.11 -3.26
N VAL A 65 -32.63 -11.80 -3.51
CA VAL A 65 -31.49 -10.88 -3.49
C VAL A 65 -31.82 -9.75 -2.51
N HIS A 66 -30.98 -9.54 -1.51
CA HIS A 66 -31.25 -8.66 -0.36
C HIS A 66 -30.44 -7.36 -0.35
N PHE A 67 -29.82 -7.01 -1.47
CA PHE A 67 -29.04 -5.79 -1.59
C PHE A 67 -29.32 -5.11 -2.93
N LYS A 68 -29.11 -3.79 -2.96
CA LYS A 68 -29.09 -2.99 -4.19
C LYS A 68 -27.67 -2.45 -4.44
N PRO A 69 -27.33 -2.14 -5.69
CA PRO A 69 -26.05 -1.49 -5.99
C PRO A 69 -25.87 -0.19 -5.19
N GLY A 70 -24.73 -0.05 -4.51
CA GLY A 70 -24.41 1.11 -3.68
C GLY A 70 -24.80 0.99 -2.20
N ASP A 71 -25.53 -0.07 -1.81
CA ASP A 71 -25.90 -0.29 -0.42
C ASP A 71 -24.68 -0.62 0.47
N LYS A 72 -24.68 -0.09 1.70
CA LYS A 72 -23.71 -0.48 2.73
C LYS A 72 -24.18 -1.76 3.41
N VAL A 73 -23.37 -2.80 3.33
CA VAL A 73 -23.65 -4.11 3.94
C VAL A 73 -22.79 -4.35 5.18
N LYS A 74 -23.32 -5.09 6.17
CA LYS A 74 -22.58 -5.47 7.37
C LYS A 74 -22.02 -6.89 7.25
N LYS A 75 -20.96 -7.19 8.01
CA LYS A 75 -20.43 -8.56 8.10
C LYS A 75 -21.51 -9.51 8.61
N GLY A 76 -21.69 -10.63 7.89
CA GLY A 76 -22.68 -11.66 8.23
C GLY A 76 -24.11 -11.37 7.74
N GLN A 77 -24.33 -10.24 7.06
CA GLN A 77 -25.63 -9.96 6.44
C GLN A 77 -25.84 -10.91 5.24
N THR A 78 -27.03 -11.51 5.17
CA THR A 78 -27.44 -12.32 4.01
C THR A 78 -27.61 -11.40 2.80
N LEU A 79 -26.82 -11.63 1.76
CA LEU A 79 -26.89 -10.86 0.50
C LEU A 79 -27.72 -11.58 -0.56
N LEU A 80 -27.62 -12.89 -0.61
CA LEU A 80 -28.21 -13.76 -1.62
C LEU A 80 -28.75 -15.01 -0.93
N GLU A 81 -29.95 -15.43 -1.31
CA GLU A 81 -30.53 -16.70 -0.88
C GLU A 81 -30.63 -17.66 -2.06
N LEU A 82 -30.26 -18.91 -1.80
CA LEU A 82 -30.35 -20.02 -2.74
C LEU A 82 -31.40 -21.03 -2.25
N ASP A 83 -32.02 -21.74 -3.20
CA ASP A 83 -32.90 -22.86 -2.88
C ASP A 83 -32.11 -23.90 -2.07
N SER A 84 -32.58 -24.18 -0.85
CA SER A 84 -31.86 -25.01 0.13
C SER A 84 -32.57 -26.34 0.40
N ARG A 85 -33.64 -26.66 -0.34
CA ARG A 85 -34.49 -27.83 -0.04
C ARG A 85 -33.73 -29.14 -0.13
N ARG A 86 -32.88 -29.31 -1.16
CA ARG A 86 -32.07 -30.52 -1.35
C ARG A 86 -31.01 -30.66 -0.26
N GLN A 87 -30.35 -29.56 0.08
CA GLN A 87 -29.27 -29.48 1.07
C GLN A 87 -29.83 -29.75 2.47
N LYS A 88 -31.02 -29.22 2.79
CA LYS A 88 -31.73 -29.53 4.04
C LYS A 88 -32.09 -31.00 4.14
N ALA A 89 -32.69 -31.58 3.10
CA ALA A 89 -33.03 -33.01 3.09
C ALA A 89 -31.78 -33.89 3.29
N ALA A 90 -30.69 -33.61 2.59
CA ALA A 90 -29.43 -34.34 2.74
C ALA A 90 -28.81 -34.19 4.15
N LEU A 91 -28.91 -32.99 4.74
CA LEU A 91 -28.45 -32.76 6.11
C LEU A 91 -29.27 -33.57 7.12
N ASP A 92 -30.59 -33.62 6.94
CA ASP A 92 -31.47 -34.35 7.84
C ASP A 92 -31.28 -35.86 7.73
N GLU A 93 -31.10 -36.39 6.52
CA GLU A 93 -30.72 -37.78 6.29
C GLU A 93 -29.41 -38.14 6.99
N ALA A 94 -28.38 -37.30 6.84
CA ALA A 94 -27.08 -37.50 7.48
C ALA A 94 -27.17 -37.49 9.02
N LYS A 95 -28.01 -36.61 9.60
CA LYS A 95 -28.27 -36.56 11.04
C LYS A 95 -28.96 -37.82 11.55
N ILE A 96 -29.95 -38.33 10.82
CA ILE A 96 -30.65 -39.57 11.18
C ILE A 96 -29.66 -40.74 11.19
N LYS A 97 -28.85 -40.86 10.12
CA LYS A 97 -27.83 -41.91 10.01
C LYS A 97 -26.79 -41.83 11.13
N LEU A 98 -26.37 -40.62 11.51
CA LEU A 98 -25.48 -40.40 12.64
C LEU A 98 -26.13 -40.88 13.95
N ALA A 99 -27.39 -40.51 14.20
CA ALA A 99 -28.10 -40.89 15.41
C ALA A 99 -28.36 -42.41 15.52
N ASP A 100 -28.66 -43.09 14.40
CA ASP A 100 -28.78 -44.55 14.34
C ASP A 100 -27.44 -45.22 14.66
N THR A 101 -26.36 -44.74 14.05
CA THR A 101 -25.01 -45.29 14.24
C THR A 101 -24.55 -45.11 15.69
N GLN A 102 -24.81 -43.93 16.28
CA GLN A 102 -24.53 -43.64 17.69
C GLN A 102 -25.25 -44.62 18.61
N ARG A 103 -26.55 -44.88 18.37
CA ARG A 103 -27.34 -45.86 19.14
C ARG A 103 -26.81 -47.28 19.00
N ILE A 104 -26.35 -47.67 17.81
CA ILE A 104 -25.73 -48.98 17.59
C ILE A 104 -24.42 -49.07 18.38
N LEU A 105 -23.58 -48.04 18.31
CA LEU A 105 -22.30 -48.00 19.03
C LEU A 105 -22.52 -48.11 20.55
N GLU A 106 -23.42 -47.33 21.11
CA GLU A 106 -23.78 -47.37 22.53
C GLU A 106 -24.27 -48.77 22.93
N ARG A 107 -25.13 -49.39 22.11
CA ARG A 107 -25.60 -50.75 22.34
C ARG A 107 -24.45 -51.77 22.31
N LEU A 108 -23.53 -51.65 21.35
CA LEU A 108 -22.37 -52.52 21.25
C LEU A 108 -21.45 -52.37 22.45
N GLN A 109 -21.20 -51.14 22.91
CA GLN A 109 -20.42 -50.84 24.11
C GLN A 109 -21.07 -51.43 25.37
N GLN A 110 -22.39 -51.27 25.53
CA GLN A 110 -23.13 -51.88 26.64
C GLN A 110 -23.10 -53.41 26.60
N SER A 111 -23.21 -54.02 25.42
CA SER A 111 -23.11 -55.47 25.24
C SER A 111 -21.71 -55.99 25.57
N GLN A 112 -20.66 -55.26 25.16
CA GLN A 112 -19.28 -55.58 25.53
C GLN A 112 -19.04 -55.49 27.04
N ALA A 113 -19.56 -54.44 27.70
CA ALA A 113 -19.44 -54.29 29.15
C ALA A 113 -20.13 -55.42 29.92
N LYS A 114 -21.21 -55.99 29.37
CA LYS A 114 -21.93 -57.14 29.93
C LYS A 114 -21.32 -58.50 29.56
N GLY A 115 -20.17 -58.53 28.87
CA GLY A 115 -19.46 -59.76 28.50
C GLY A 115 -20.04 -60.50 27.28
N GLY A 116 -20.93 -59.88 26.51
CA GLY A 116 -21.67 -60.52 25.42
C GLY A 116 -20.95 -60.63 24.07
N CYS A 117 -19.71 -60.13 23.93
CA CYS A 117 -19.00 -60.12 22.65
C CYS A 117 -17.52 -60.48 22.83
N ALA A 118 -16.99 -61.43 22.05
CA ALA A 118 -15.57 -61.79 22.05
C ALA A 118 -14.72 -60.68 21.40
N LYS A 119 -13.70 -60.22 22.12
CA LYS A 119 -12.67 -59.31 21.62
C LYS A 119 -11.72 -60.12 20.71
N LYS A 120 -11.58 -59.73 19.44
CA LYS A 120 -10.46 -60.15 18.60
C LYS A 120 -9.35 -59.11 18.71
#